data_AF-A0A2P5B3L3-F1
#
_entry.id   AF-A0A2P5B3L3-F1
#
_cell.length_a   1.000
_cell.length_b   1.000
_cell.length_c   1.000
_cell.angle_alpha   90.00
_cell.angle_beta   90.00
_cell.angle_gamma   90.00
#
_symmetry.space_group_name_H-M   'P 1'
#
loop_
_entity.id
_entity.type
_entity.pdbx_description
1 polymer ?
#
loop_
_entity_poly.entity_id
_entity_poly.type
_entity_poly.pdbx_seq_one_letter_code
_entity_poly.pdbx_strand_id
1 'polypeptide(L)'
;MRQLINDGVPQQMVEKMKTDTETLKYLLYALIIALLTAIVRESLDKYTWELQQVTNCLLHFTARNSGLNPETLSSLFEDGTQAVIMNLYPPCKQANKVMDLSPDSDATGLTLLVPLNDVQRFIK
;
A
#
# COMPACT_ATOMS: atom_id res chain seq x y z
N MET A 1 17.41 -32.97 -4.04
CA MET A 1 18.51 -31.99 -3.91
C MET A 1 19.51 -32.60 -2.93
N ARG A 2 20.77 -32.87 -3.31
CA ARG A 2 21.79 -33.36 -2.37
C ARG A 2 22.52 -32.16 -1.79
N GLN A 3 22.57 -32.04 -0.47
CA GLN A 3 23.35 -31.01 0.21
C GLN A 3 24.79 -31.50 0.38
N LEU A 4 25.77 -30.66 0.05
CA LEU A 4 27.16 -30.91 0.37
C LEU A 4 27.37 -30.59 1.85
N ILE A 5 27.91 -31.52 2.63
CA ILE A 5 28.29 -31.33 4.03
C ILE A 5 29.80 -31.56 4.18
N ASN A 6 30.43 -30.89 5.14
CA ASN A 6 31.90 -30.90 5.36
C ASN A 6 32.70 -30.42 4.14
N ASP A 7 32.28 -29.30 3.55
CA ASP A 7 32.93 -28.65 2.41
C ASP A 7 34.26 -27.96 2.75
N GLY A 8 34.67 -27.96 4.02
CA GLY A 8 35.88 -27.30 4.52
C GLY A 8 35.73 -25.78 4.67
N VAL A 9 34.54 -25.21 4.40
CA VAL A 9 34.29 -23.78 4.55
C VAL A 9 34.07 -23.45 6.03
N PRO A 10 34.78 -22.45 6.60
CA PRO A 10 34.55 -22.03 7.97
C PRO A 10 33.11 -21.56 8.17
N GLN A 11 32.41 -22.17 9.13
CA GLN A 11 31.00 -21.84 9.41
C GLN A 11 30.79 -20.36 9.75
N GLN A 12 31.74 -19.75 10.46
CA GLN A 12 31.71 -18.31 10.77
C GLN A 12 31.64 -17.43 9.50
N MET A 13 32.32 -17.83 8.42
CA MET A 13 32.26 -17.12 7.15
C MET A 13 30.88 -17.26 6.49
N VAL A 14 30.30 -18.46 6.54
CA VAL A 14 28.96 -18.72 6.01
C VAL A 14 27.89 -17.94 6.80
N GLU A 15 27.98 -17.92 8.12
CA GLU A 15 27.08 -17.14 8.98
C GLU A 15 27.20 -15.64 8.73
N LYS A 16 28.43 -15.12 8.63
CA LYS A 16 28.65 -13.72 8.26
C LYS A 16 28.03 -13.40 6.92
N MET A 17 28.22 -14.25 5.91
CA MET A 17 27.66 -14.06 4.57
C MET A 17 26.12 -14.06 4.58
N LYS A 18 25.49 -14.92 5.39
CA LYS A 18 24.03 -14.90 5.59
C LYS A 18 23.56 -13.59 6.19
N THR A 19 24.21 -13.12 7.26
CA THR A 19 23.88 -11.85 7.92
C THR A 19 24.09 -10.65 7.00
N ASP A 20 25.19 -10.63 6.25
CA ASP A 20 25.48 -9.58 5.26
C ASP A 20 24.40 -9.56 4.18
N THR A 21 23.98 -10.74 3.70
CA THR A 21 22.89 -10.87 2.71
C THR A 21 21.56 -10.36 3.23
N GLU A 22 21.18 -10.71 4.46
CA GLU A 22 19.96 -10.20 5.08
C GLU A 22 20.02 -8.68 5.27
N THR A 23 21.16 -8.16 5.74
CA THR A 23 21.38 -6.71 5.89
C THR A 23 21.23 -5.98 4.55
N LEU A 24 21.81 -6.53 3.48
CA LEU A 24 21.67 -5.98 2.13
C LEU A 24 20.22 -5.96 1.65
N LYS A 25 19.40 -6.98 1.97
CA LYS A 25 17.97 -6.96 1.66
C LYS A 25 17.27 -5.79 2.33
N TYR A 26 17.49 -5.58 3.64
CA TYR A 26 16.86 -4.47 4.37
C TYR A 26 17.28 -3.10 3.82
N LEU A 27 18.58 -2.93 3.53
CA LEU A 27 19.09 -1.68 2.94
C LEU A 27 18.51 -1.44 1.55
N LEU A 28 18.40 -2.49 0.73
CA LEU A 28 17.80 -2.39 -0.59
C LEU A 28 16.32 -2.01 -0.50
N TYR A 29 15.55 -2.62 0.40
CA TYR A 29 14.15 -2.24 0.63
C TYR A 29 14.03 -0.79 1.08
N ALA A 30 14.82 -0.34 2.04
CA ALA A 30 14.82 1.04 2.51
C ALA A 30 15.18 2.03 1.39
N LEU A 31 16.17 1.71 0.56
CA LEU A 31 16.59 2.53 -0.57
C LEU A 31 15.50 2.61 -1.65
N ILE A 32 14.86 1.48 -1.98
CA ILE A 32 13.75 1.45 -2.93
C ILE A 32 12.60 2.31 -2.43
N ILE A 33 12.22 2.20 -1.16
CA ILE A 33 11.15 3.01 -0.57
C ILE A 33 11.50 4.50 -0.63
N ALA A 34 12.72 4.88 -0.24
CA ALA A 34 13.18 6.27 -0.28
C ALA A 34 13.20 6.82 -1.71
N LEU A 35 13.69 6.03 -2.68
CA LEU A 35 13.72 6.40 -4.09
C LEU A 35 12.31 6.56 -4.68
N LEU A 36 11.41 5.60 -4.43
CA LEU A 36 10.02 5.68 -4.87
C LEU A 36 9.33 6.91 -4.31
N THR A 37 9.52 7.17 -3.01
CA THR A 37 8.99 8.36 -2.34
C THR A 37 9.48 9.62 -3.04
N ALA A 38 10.80 9.73 -3.28
CA ALA A 38 11.37 10.89 -3.95
C ALA A 38 10.82 11.10 -5.37
N ILE A 39 10.59 10.02 -6.12
CA ILE A 39 10.08 10.08 -7.50
C ILE A 39 8.64 10.60 -7.56
N VAL A 40 7.77 10.11 -6.66
CA VAL A 40 6.33 10.39 -6.76
C VAL A 40 5.85 11.52 -5.85
N ARG A 41 6.69 12.00 -4.93
CA ARG A 41 6.30 12.95 -3.87
C ARG A 41 5.48 14.13 -4.37
N GLU A 42 6.00 14.87 -5.35
CA GLU A 42 5.33 16.10 -5.81
C GLU A 42 3.95 15.81 -6.42
N SER A 43 3.84 14.75 -7.23
CA SER A 43 2.57 14.34 -7.82
C SER A 43 1.60 13.82 -6.77
N LEU A 44 2.10 13.08 -5.78
CA LEU A 44 1.30 12.54 -4.69
C LEU A 44 0.78 13.65 -3.79
N ASP A 45 1.61 14.63 -3.42
CA ASP A 45 1.22 15.79 -2.60
C ASP A 45 0.09 16.61 -3.27
N LYS A 46 0.20 16.82 -4.59
CA LYS A 46 -0.87 17.48 -5.36
C LYS A 46 -2.14 16.62 -5.42
N TYR A 47 -1.97 15.32 -5.66
CA TYR A 47 -3.10 14.40 -5.78
C TYR A 47 -3.86 14.21 -4.46
N THR A 48 -3.18 14.10 -3.33
CA THR A 48 -3.80 13.98 -2.00
C THR A 48 -4.59 15.24 -1.64
N TRP A 49 -4.06 16.42 -1.98
CA TRP A 49 -4.78 17.69 -1.83
C TRP A 49 -6.11 17.69 -2.60
N GLU A 50 -6.07 17.34 -3.89
CA GLU A 50 -7.30 17.27 -4.71
C GLU A 50 -8.28 16.20 -4.16
N LEU A 51 -7.77 15.05 -3.72
CA LEU A 51 -8.59 14.01 -3.10
C LEU A 51 -9.25 14.47 -1.79
N GLN A 52 -8.59 15.32 -1.01
CA GLN A 52 -9.18 15.88 0.20
C GLN A 52 -10.38 16.77 -0.14
N GLN A 53 -10.28 17.60 -1.18
CA GLN A 53 -11.40 18.43 -1.64
C GLN A 53 -12.59 17.57 -2.10
N VAL A 54 -12.31 16.53 -2.91
CA VAL A 54 -13.34 15.59 -3.37
C VAL A 54 -13.98 14.85 -2.19
N THR A 55 -13.19 14.39 -1.22
CA THR A 55 -13.67 13.70 -0.02
C THR A 55 -14.60 14.59 0.79
N ASN A 56 -14.24 15.86 1.01
CA ASN A 56 -15.08 16.81 1.71
C ASN A 56 -16.41 17.02 0.98
N CYS A 57 -16.39 17.18 -0.35
CA CYS A 57 -17.63 17.27 -1.12
C CYS A 57 -18.51 16.03 -0.94
N LEU A 58 -17.94 14.83 -1.02
CA LEU A 58 -18.66 13.57 -0.86
C LEU A 58 -19.24 13.41 0.54
N LEU A 59 -18.52 13.80 1.59
CA LEU A 59 -19.03 13.82 2.96
C LEU A 59 -20.21 14.78 3.08
N HIS A 60 -20.13 15.99 2.53
CA HIS A 60 -21.26 16.93 2.54
C HIS A 60 -22.50 16.35 1.84
N PHE A 61 -22.33 15.71 0.67
CA PHE A 61 -23.45 15.08 -0.02
C PHE A 61 -24.02 13.90 0.76
N THR A 62 -23.16 13.08 1.37
CA THR A 62 -23.57 11.93 2.21
C THR A 62 -24.38 12.40 3.41
N ALA A 63 -23.94 13.48 4.07
CA ALA A 63 -24.66 14.10 5.17
C ALA A 63 -26.05 14.57 4.74
N ARG A 64 -26.13 15.37 3.65
CA ARG A 64 -27.42 15.86 3.13
C ARG A 64 -28.38 14.73 2.79
N ASN A 65 -27.89 13.70 2.11
CA ASN A 65 -28.69 12.54 1.72
C ASN A 65 -29.18 11.74 2.93
N SER A 66 -28.43 11.78 4.03
CA SER A 66 -28.77 11.12 5.29
C SER A 66 -29.56 12.01 6.26
N GLY A 67 -29.93 13.24 5.86
CA GLY A 67 -30.62 14.21 6.70
C GLY A 67 -29.75 14.77 7.85
N LEU A 68 -28.44 14.60 7.78
CA LEU A 68 -27.47 15.12 8.74
C LEU A 68 -27.02 16.53 8.36
N ASN A 69 -26.53 17.28 9.35
CA ASN A 69 -25.83 18.54 9.08
C ASN A 69 -24.46 18.23 8.43
N PRO A 70 -24.19 18.77 7.22
CA PRO A 70 -22.92 18.56 6.53
C PRO A 70 -21.68 18.96 7.33
N GLU A 71 -21.74 20.09 8.04
CA GLU A 71 -20.61 20.59 8.83
C GLU A 71 -20.28 19.63 9.98
N THR A 72 -21.31 19.05 10.60
CA THR A 72 -21.13 18.08 11.69
C THR A 72 -20.45 16.81 11.20
N LEU A 73 -20.86 16.26 10.05
CA LEU A 73 -20.21 15.05 9.52
C LEU A 73 -18.78 15.34 9.10
N SER A 74 -18.53 16.46 8.41
CA SER A 74 -17.18 16.85 7.97
C SER A 74 -16.23 17.10 9.14
N SER A 75 -16.71 17.71 10.24
CA SER A 75 -15.88 17.96 11.43
C SER A 75 -15.31 16.69 12.08
N LEU A 76 -15.91 15.51 11.84
CA LEU A 76 -15.35 14.23 12.32
C LEU A 76 -14.05 13.85 11.61
N PHE A 77 -13.75 14.48 10.48
CA PHE A 77 -12.62 14.16 9.61
C PHE A 77 -11.65 15.34 9.41
N GLU A 78 -11.89 16.50 10.03
CA GLU A 78 -11.10 17.72 9.83
C GLU A 78 -9.61 17.54 10.23
N ASP A 79 -9.37 16.88 11.36
CA ASP A 79 -8.03 16.45 11.83
C ASP A 79 -7.74 14.97 11.49
N GLY A 80 -8.46 14.43 10.52
CA GLY A 80 -8.35 13.03 10.11
C GLY A 80 -7.02 12.70 9.42
N THR A 81 -6.65 11.42 9.44
CA THR A 81 -5.50 10.93 8.66
C THR A 81 -5.94 10.53 7.26
N GLN A 82 -5.30 11.11 6.24
CA GLN A 82 -5.40 10.63 4.87
C GLN A 82 -4.21 9.72 4.55
N ALA A 83 -4.47 8.53 4.05
CA ALA A 83 -3.45 7.58 3.62
C ALA A 83 -3.65 7.21 2.15
N VAL A 84 -2.55 7.08 1.40
CA VAL A 84 -2.55 6.56 0.03
C VAL A 84 -1.80 5.24 0.01
N ILE A 85 -2.47 4.20 -0.49
CA ILE A 85 -1.90 2.87 -0.65
C ILE A 85 -1.81 2.57 -2.14
N MET A 86 -0.58 2.38 -2.64
CA MET A 86 -0.32 1.99 -4.02
C MET A 86 -0.13 0.48 -4.10
N ASN A 87 -1.13 -0.22 -4.64
CA ASN A 87 -1.08 -1.67 -4.78
C ASN A 87 -0.55 -2.08 -6.17
N LEU A 88 0.53 -2.88 -6.21
CA LEU A 88 1.08 -3.45 -7.44
C LEU A 88 0.85 -4.96 -7.44
N TYR A 89 0.05 -5.43 -8.39
CA TYR A 89 -0.33 -6.83 -8.48
C TYR A 89 0.32 -7.53 -9.70
N PRO A 90 1.45 -8.23 -9.52
CA PRO A 90 2.14 -8.91 -10.62
C PRO A 90 1.29 -10.05 -11.22
N PRO A 91 1.57 -10.47 -12.47
CA PRO A 91 0.92 -11.65 -13.05
C PRO A 91 1.19 -12.92 -12.22
N CYS A 92 0.13 -13.65 -11.86
CA CYS A 92 0.22 -14.89 -11.09
C CYS A 92 -0.20 -16.09 -11.95
N LYS A 93 0.71 -17.07 -12.12
CA LYS A 93 0.44 -18.30 -12.90
C LYS A 93 -0.65 -19.20 -12.29
N GLN A 94 -0.92 -19.02 -11.01
CA GLN A 94 -1.92 -19.77 -10.25
C GLN A 94 -2.92 -18.82 -9.59
N ALA A 95 -3.31 -17.74 -10.30
CA ALA A 95 -4.23 -16.74 -9.78
C ALA A 95 -5.56 -17.31 -9.26
N ASN A 96 -5.97 -18.50 -9.73
CA ASN A 96 -7.16 -19.21 -9.25
C ASN A 96 -6.97 -19.96 -7.92
N LYS A 97 -5.75 -20.00 -7.37
CA LYS A 97 -5.40 -20.69 -6.12
C LYS A 97 -4.94 -19.74 -5.02
N VAL A 98 -4.80 -18.46 -5.32
CA VAL A 98 -4.31 -17.45 -4.39
C VAL A 98 -5.25 -16.26 -4.40
N MET A 99 -5.43 -15.65 -3.24
CA MET A 99 -6.08 -14.35 -3.12
C MET A 99 -4.98 -13.31 -2.92
N ASP A 100 -5.07 -12.20 -3.65
CA ASP A 100 -4.12 -11.10 -3.55
C ASP A 100 -4.36 -10.29 -2.27
N LEU A 101 -5.64 -9.98 -2.02
CA LEU A 101 -6.15 -9.51 -0.73
C LEU A 101 -7.24 -10.45 -0.26
N SER A 102 -7.23 -10.71 1.04
CA SER A 102 -8.37 -11.38 1.68
C SER A 102 -9.57 -10.43 1.69
N PRO A 103 -10.80 -10.93 1.54
CA PRO A 103 -11.99 -10.11 1.70
C PRO A 103 -11.99 -9.44 3.08
N ASP A 104 -12.11 -8.12 3.10
CA ASP A 104 -12.17 -7.32 4.32
C ASP A 104 -13.04 -6.08 4.08
N SER A 105 -13.44 -5.42 5.15
CA SER A 105 -14.05 -4.08 5.12
C SER A 105 -12.99 -3.06 5.49
N ASP A 106 -12.96 -1.93 4.79
CA ASP A 106 -12.04 -0.86 5.14
C ASP A 106 -12.39 -0.28 6.52
N ALA A 107 -11.38 -0.12 7.38
CA ALA A 107 -11.52 0.52 8.69
C ALA A 107 -11.52 2.06 8.62
N THR A 108 -11.69 2.63 7.44
CA THR A 108 -11.64 4.07 7.16
C THR A 108 -13.05 4.66 7.03
N GLY A 109 -13.17 5.99 7.12
CA GLY A 109 -14.46 6.66 6.88
C GLY A 109 -14.85 6.70 5.40
N LEU A 110 -13.88 6.89 4.51
CA LEU A 110 -14.07 6.89 3.07
C LEU A 110 -12.80 6.37 2.38
N THR A 111 -12.96 5.44 1.44
CA THR A 111 -11.89 4.98 0.56
C THR A 111 -12.22 5.35 -0.88
N LEU A 112 -11.26 6.02 -1.55
CA LEU A 112 -11.33 6.33 -2.97
C LEU A 112 -10.32 5.45 -3.71
N LEU A 113 -10.84 4.58 -4.58
CA LEU A 113 -10.04 3.61 -5.32
C LEU A 113 -9.97 4.01 -6.80
N VAL A 114 -8.74 4.14 -7.32
CA VAL A 114 -8.49 4.45 -8.73
C VAL A 114 -7.67 3.31 -9.36
N PRO A 115 -8.24 2.56 -10.31
CA PRO A 115 -7.48 1.59 -11.08
C PRO A 115 -6.56 2.31 -12.08
N LEU A 116 -5.27 1.94 -12.09
CA LEU A 116 -4.29 2.49 -13.04
C LEU A 116 -4.28 1.79 -14.40
N ASN A 117 -4.96 0.66 -14.52
CA ASN A 117 -5.09 -0.11 -15.74
C ASN A 117 -6.48 -0.72 -15.85
N ASP A 118 -6.82 -1.21 -17.04
CA ASP A 118 -8.14 -1.79 -17.35
C ASP A 118 -8.31 -3.23 -16.86
N VAL A 119 -7.42 -3.72 -15.97
CA VAL A 119 -7.53 -5.08 -15.43
C VAL A 119 -8.55 -5.08 -14.29
N GLN A 120 -9.71 -5.67 -14.54
CA GLN A 120 -10.74 -5.82 -13.52
C GLN A 120 -10.32 -6.88 -12.49
N ARG A 121 -9.99 -6.42 -11.27
CA ARG A 121 -9.56 -7.27 -10.14
C ARG A 121 -10.47 -7.20 -8.92
N PHE A 122 -11.34 -6.22 -8.86
CA PHE A 122 -12.31 -6.06 -7.78
C PHE A 122 -13.65 -6.66 -8.22
N ILE A 123 -14.20 -7.52 -7.38
CA ILE A 123 -15.57 -8.01 -7.52
C ILE A 123 -16.47 -6.83 -7.13
N LYS A 124 -17.45 -6.51 -7.98
CA LYS A 124 -18.48 -5.50 -7.67
C LYS A 124 -19.37 -5.96 -6.53
#